data_AF-A0A930VS26-F1
#
_entry.id   AF-A0A930VS26-F1
#
_cell.length_a   1.000
_cell.length_b   1.000
_cell.length_c   1.000
_cell.angle_alpha   90.00
_cell.angle_beta   90.00
_cell.angle_gamma   90.00
#
_symmetry.space_group_name_H-M   'P 1'
#
loop_
_entity.id
_entity.type
_entity.pdbx_description
1 polymer ?
#
loop_
_entity_poly.entity_id
_entity_poly.type
_entity_poly.pdbx_seq_one_letter_code
_entity_poly.pdbx_strand_id
1 'polypeptide(L)'
;MSAELAPGRALDAVLHLMDRQVVDRDGRMVCKVDDVELTEHPDRTWEVTGLLAGPPALVPRFGGRLGRALEESWRRLGVEEGDRLVPWRIPLALVGELGSGVRVLAARDDLLQRQTDSPPAPGEVRRRLNDVLQLEARAPDGERLGRVLDVRLRAVRREPLQLLAEGLVIGRGRPGGYLGYDREPQQGPWLLNRLVRRIHRHSAYVPLHDTGPTDWEAQVVEIRGPLLPLDHP
;
A
#
# COMPACT_ATOMS: atom_id res chain seq x y z
N MET A 1 7.43 -15.74 -16.72
CA MET A 1 8.44 -14.70 -16.93
C MET A 1 8.27 -13.65 -15.85
N SER A 2 9.14 -13.64 -14.85
CA SER A 2 9.18 -12.58 -13.84
C SER A 2 9.61 -11.28 -14.51
N ALA A 3 8.75 -10.26 -14.47
CA ALA A 3 9.17 -8.92 -14.85
C ALA A 3 9.99 -8.35 -13.69
N GLU A 4 11.31 -8.37 -13.82
CA GLU A 4 12.24 -7.73 -12.90
C GLU A 4 11.89 -6.23 -12.78
N LEU A 5 11.74 -5.71 -11.54
CA LEU A 5 11.46 -4.29 -11.33
C LEU A 5 12.68 -3.45 -11.71
N ALA A 6 12.73 -2.88 -12.92
CA ALA A 6 13.78 -1.93 -13.29
C ALA A 6 13.69 -0.63 -12.45
N PRO A 7 14.81 0.05 -12.15
CA PRO A 7 14.79 1.38 -11.56
C PRO A 7 13.94 2.33 -12.40
N GLY A 8 13.14 3.18 -11.75
CA GLY A 8 12.21 4.08 -12.43
C GLY A 8 10.89 3.44 -12.88
N ARG A 9 10.69 2.14 -12.65
CA ARG A 9 9.37 1.52 -12.88
C ARG A 9 8.39 1.96 -11.79
N ALA A 10 7.28 2.56 -12.21
CA ALA A 10 6.15 2.85 -11.35
C ALA A 10 5.34 1.56 -11.06
N LEU A 11 4.83 1.45 -9.84
CA LEU A 11 3.90 0.40 -9.42
C LEU A 11 2.92 0.96 -8.39
N ASP A 12 1.64 0.60 -8.51
CA ASP A 12 0.62 0.97 -7.54
C ASP A 12 0.61 -0.01 -6.36
N ALA A 13 0.70 0.48 -5.12
CA ALA A 13 0.93 -0.33 -3.92
C ALA A 13 -0.17 -1.38 -3.67
N VAL A 14 -1.44 -1.00 -3.77
CA VAL A 14 -2.57 -1.92 -3.56
C VAL A 14 -2.58 -2.98 -4.64
N LEU A 15 -2.42 -2.58 -5.90
CA LEU A 15 -2.45 -3.53 -7.02
C LEU A 15 -1.25 -4.48 -7.06
N HIS A 16 -0.05 -3.98 -6.72
CA HIS A 16 1.20 -4.70 -6.96
C HIS A 16 1.81 -5.33 -5.72
N LEU A 17 1.51 -4.84 -4.52
CA LEU A 17 2.05 -5.39 -3.27
C LEU A 17 1.01 -6.13 -2.44
N MET A 18 -0.24 -5.64 -2.36
CA MET A 18 -1.26 -6.31 -1.53
C MET A 18 -1.62 -7.70 -2.05
N ASP A 19 -1.93 -8.58 -1.10
CA ASP A 19 -2.38 -9.95 -1.29
C ASP A 19 -1.39 -10.85 -2.06
N ARG A 20 -0.17 -10.34 -2.29
CA ARG A 20 0.93 -11.10 -2.88
C ARG A 20 1.42 -12.14 -1.89
N GLN A 21 1.68 -13.34 -2.40
CA GLN A 21 2.37 -14.37 -1.64
C GLN A 21 3.83 -13.97 -1.48
N VAL A 22 4.33 -14.07 -0.26
CA VAL A 22 5.76 -13.95 0.05
C VAL A 22 6.34 -15.35 0.11
N VAL A 23 7.43 -15.58 -0.63
CA VAL A 23 8.21 -16.83 -0.64
C VAL A 23 9.64 -16.55 -0.22
N ASP A 24 10.24 -17.46 0.55
CA ASP A 24 11.64 -17.37 0.97
C ASP A 24 12.62 -17.71 -0.16
N ARG A 25 13.92 -17.67 0.16
CA ARG A 25 14.99 -18.02 -0.79
C ARG A 25 14.87 -19.45 -1.35
N ASP A 26 14.27 -20.37 -0.60
CA ASP A 26 14.06 -21.77 -0.97
C ASP A 26 12.74 -21.98 -1.74
N GLY A 27 12.00 -20.89 -2.00
CA GLY A 27 10.72 -20.91 -2.71
C GLY A 27 9.55 -21.38 -1.84
N ARG A 28 9.71 -21.48 -0.51
CA ARG A 28 8.65 -21.88 0.40
C ARG A 28 7.80 -20.67 0.76
N MET A 29 6.49 -20.88 0.84
CA MET A 29 5.57 -19.83 1.25
C MET A 29 5.82 -19.41 2.70
N VAL A 30 5.95 -18.11 2.91
CA VAL A 30 6.13 -17.48 4.22
C VAL A 30 4.79 -16.93 4.71
N CYS A 31 4.19 -16.01 3.94
CA CYS A 31 2.93 -15.35 4.28
C CYS A 31 2.26 -14.73 3.03
N LYS A 32 1.20 -13.96 3.25
CA LYS A 32 0.72 -12.96 2.28
C LYS A 32 1.07 -11.56 2.79
N VAL A 33 1.13 -10.61 1.87
CA VAL A 33 1.19 -9.18 2.22
C VAL A 33 -0.23 -8.70 2.51
N ASP A 34 -0.52 -8.44 3.77
CA ASP A 34 -1.84 -8.00 4.22
C ASP A 34 -1.93 -6.48 4.30
N ASP A 35 -0.83 -5.78 4.60
CA ASP A 35 -0.70 -4.31 4.59
C ASP A 35 0.75 -3.91 4.26
N VAL A 36 1.03 -2.63 4.03
CA VAL A 36 2.38 -2.10 3.74
C VAL A 36 2.73 -1.04 4.78
N GLU A 37 3.93 -1.11 5.32
CA GLU A 37 4.48 -0.10 6.20
C GLU A 37 5.09 1.03 5.38
N LEU A 38 4.67 2.26 5.69
CA LEU A 38 5.21 3.50 5.16
C LEU A 38 5.93 4.24 6.27
N THR A 39 7.07 4.83 5.94
CA THR A 39 7.76 5.81 6.77
C THR A 39 7.61 7.17 6.10
N GLU A 40 6.96 8.10 6.80
CA GLU A 40 6.92 9.52 6.43
C GLU A 40 8.16 10.21 7.00
N HIS A 41 8.99 10.73 6.11
CA HIS A 41 10.22 11.45 6.43
C HIS A 41 9.94 12.93 6.75
N PRO A 42 10.84 13.64 7.44
CA PRO A 42 10.69 15.07 7.74
C PRO A 42 10.51 15.97 6.51
N ASP A 43 11.03 15.54 5.35
CA ASP A 43 10.88 16.23 4.07
C ASP A 43 9.53 15.95 3.38
N ARG A 44 8.63 15.21 4.04
CA ARG A 44 7.31 14.75 3.57
C ARG A 44 7.37 13.72 2.44
N THR A 45 8.54 13.13 2.18
CA THR A 45 8.60 11.94 1.33
C THR A 45 8.09 10.73 2.11
N TRP A 46 7.40 9.82 1.41
CA TRP A 46 6.96 8.57 2.00
C TRP A 46 7.74 7.41 1.37
N GLU A 47 8.32 6.57 2.22
CA GLU A 47 9.08 5.40 1.82
C GLU A 47 8.38 4.13 2.28
N VAL A 48 8.33 3.11 1.43
CA VAL A 48 7.93 1.78 1.89
C VAL A 48 9.11 1.16 2.63
N THR A 49 8.91 0.79 3.90
CA THR A 49 9.98 0.22 4.74
C THR A 49 9.72 -1.21 5.16
N GLY A 50 8.49 -1.72 5.01
CA GLY A 50 8.18 -3.11 5.33
C GLY A 50 6.88 -3.62 4.71
N LEU A 51 6.81 -4.94 4.56
CA LEU A 51 5.59 -5.67 4.23
C LEU A 51 4.98 -6.21 5.52
N LEU A 52 3.68 -6.00 5.71
CA LEU A 52 2.98 -6.39 6.93
C LEU A 52 2.09 -7.61 6.68
N ALA A 53 2.05 -8.51 7.66
CA ALA A 53 1.30 -9.75 7.58
C ALA A 53 0.59 -10.08 8.89
N GLY A 54 -0.48 -10.87 8.76
CA GLY A 54 -1.26 -11.42 9.85
C GLY A 54 -2.52 -10.59 10.17
N PRO A 55 -3.36 -11.12 11.08
CA PRO A 55 -4.66 -10.52 11.40
C PRO A 55 -4.61 -9.02 11.78
N PRO A 56 -3.61 -8.51 12.53
CA PRO A 56 -3.55 -7.09 12.86
C PRO A 56 -3.29 -6.16 11.66
N ALA A 57 -2.76 -6.68 10.56
CA ALA A 57 -2.63 -5.96 9.29
C ALA A 57 -3.87 -6.14 8.41
N LEU A 58 -4.45 -7.34 8.40
CA LEU A 58 -5.58 -7.68 7.52
C LEU A 58 -6.93 -7.11 7.99
N VAL A 59 -7.26 -7.25 9.28
CA VAL A 59 -8.61 -6.94 9.81
C VAL A 59 -9.02 -5.47 9.58
N PRO A 60 -8.13 -4.47 9.78
CA PRO A 60 -8.47 -3.07 9.51
C PRO A 60 -8.93 -2.78 8.07
N ARG A 61 -8.54 -3.61 7.09
CA ARG A 61 -8.91 -3.44 5.66
C ARG A 61 -10.40 -3.61 5.41
N PHE A 62 -11.10 -4.40 6.22
CA PHE A 62 -12.51 -4.67 6.01
C PHE A 62 -13.42 -3.50 6.37
N GLY A 63 -12.90 -2.51 7.11
CA GLY A 63 -13.58 -1.24 7.41
C GLY A 63 -14.95 -1.38 8.07
N GLY A 64 -15.55 -0.22 8.40
CA GLY A 64 -16.93 -0.15 8.89
C GLY A 64 -17.21 -0.99 10.16
N ARG A 65 -18.48 -1.36 10.35
CA ARG A 65 -18.95 -2.08 11.55
C ARG A 65 -18.43 -3.52 11.61
N LEU A 66 -18.23 -4.17 10.47
CA LEU A 66 -17.72 -5.55 10.36
C LEU A 66 -16.23 -5.63 10.75
N GLY A 67 -15.39 -4.73 10.23
CA GLY A 67 -13.98 -4.67 10.62
C GLY A 67 -13.81 -4.42 12.12
N ARG A 68 -14.57 -3.47 12.69
CA ARG A 68 -14.55 -3.19 14.14
C ARG A 68 -14.99 -4.40 14.98
N ALA A 69 -16.07 -5.08 14.57
CA ALA A 69 -16.55 -6.27 15.28
C ALA A 69 -15.56 -7.44 15.21
N LEU A 70 -14.87 -7.62 14.07
CA LEU A 70 -13.81 -8.62 13.92
C LEU A 70 -12.57 -8.28 14.74
N GLU A 71 -12.16 -7.02 14.78
CA GLU A 71 -11.04 -6.53 15.59
C GLU A 71 -11.33 -6.71 17.09
N GLU A 72 -12.52 -6.30 17.54
CA GLU A 72 -12.97 -6.48 18.93
C GLU A 72 -13.10 -7.95 19.31
N SER A 73 -13.57 -8.80 18.40
CA SER A 73 -13.63 -10.26 18.61
C SER A 73 -12.23 -10.85 18.71
N TRP A 74 -11.31 -10.44 17.84
CA TRP A 74 -9.91 -10.88 17.86
C TRP A 74 -9.20 -10.45 19.15
N ARG A 75 -9.42 -9.21 19.59
CA ARG A 75 -8.88 -8.66 20.85
C ARG A 75 -9.39 -9.42 22.07
N ARG A 76 -10.65 -9.86 22.07
CA ARG A 76 -11.27 -10.62 23.18
C ARG A 76 -10.81 -12.08 23.27
N LEU A 77 -10.34 -12.67 22.16
CA LEU A 77 -9.90 -14.07 22.11
C LEU A 77 -8.44 -14.28 22.58
N GLY A 78 -7.67 -13.21 22.81
CA GLY A 78 -6.24 -13.30 23.15
C GLY A 78 -5.91 -12.48 24.39
N VAL A 79 -6.15 -13.03 25.58
CA VAL A 79 -5.77 -12.39 26.85
C VAL A 79 -4.31 -12.70 27.23
N GLU A 80 -3.66 -13.66 26.57
CA GLU A 80 -2.37 -14.21 27.03
C GLU A 80 -1.11 -13.73 26.26
N GLU A 81 -1.22 -12.92 25.19
CA GLU A 81 -0.04 -12.53 24.40
C GLU A 81 -0.07 -11.04 24.00
N GLY A 82 0.74 -10.22 24.67
CA GLY A 82 0.72 -8.75 24.58
C GLY A 82 0.97 -8.18 23.18
N ASP A 83 1.74 -8.90 22.35
CA ASP A 83 2.14 -8.45 21.00
C ASP A 83 1.23 -8.96 19.89
N ARG A 84 0.12 -9.65 20.23
CA ARG A 84 -0.79 -10.24 19.22
C ARG A 84 -1.51 -9.20 18.35
N LEU A 85 -1.55 -7.94 18.79
CA LEU A 85 -2.07 -6.80 18.02
C LEU A 85 -1.01 -6.11 17.17
N VAL A 86 0.25 -6.54 17.27
CA VAL A 86 1.35 -6.04 16.45
C VAL A 86 1.49 -6.95 15.23
N PRO A 87 1.37 -6.42 13.99
CA PRO A 87 1.51 -7.24 12.80
C PRO A 87 2.93 -7.77 12.67
N TRP A 88 3.07 -8.89 11.96
CA TRP A 88 4.37 -9.35 11.51
C TRP A 88 4.87 -8.43 10.41
N ARG A 89 6.18 -8.21 10.38
CA ARG A 89 6.87 -7.30 9.47
C ARG A 89 8.02 -8.04 8.79
N ILE A 90 8.10 -7.88 7.48
CA ILE A 90 9.26 -8.23 6.67
C ILE A 90 9.90 -6.91 6.21
N PRO A 91 11.14 -6.59 6.61
CA PRO A 91 11.84 -5.39 6.13
C PRO A 91 11.92 -5.38 4.60
N LEU A 92 11.63 -4.24 3.96
CA LEU A 92 11.67 -4.13 2.49
C LEU A 92 13.07 -4.45 1.95
N ALA A 93 14.12 -4.15 2.71
CA ALA A 93 15.51 -4.46 2.36
C ALA A 93 15.80 -5.97 2.15
N LEU A 94 14.94 -6.85 2.67
CA LEU A 94 15.05 -8.30 2.45
C LEU A 94 14.34 -8.76 1.18
N VAL A 95 13.60 -7.90 0.47
CA VAL A 95 12.95 -8.23 -0.79
C VAL A 95 13.98 -8.21 -1.91
N GLY A 96 14.15 -9.37 -2.58
CA GLY A 96 15.04 -9.50 -3.74
C GLY A 96 14.29 -9.39 -5.06
N GLU A 97 13.03 -9.78 -5.11
CA GLU A 97 12.23 -9.77 -6.34
C GLU A 97 10.76 -9.47 -6.06
N LEU A 98 10.17 -8.62 -6.91
CA LEU A 98 8.74 -8.35 -6.95
C LEU A 98 8.22 -8.70 -8.35
N GLY A 99 7.36 -9.73 -8.41
CA GLY A 99 6.77 -10.24 -9.65
C GLY A 99 5.31 -10.62 -9.45
N SER A 100 4.92 -11.85 -9.81
CA SER A 100 3.59 -12.38 -9.45
C SER A 100 3.42 -12.60 -7.94
N GLY A 101 4.54 -12.80 -7.23
CA GLY A 101 4.66 -12.78 -5.76
C GLY A 101 5.90 -11.98 -5.34
N VAL A 102 6.19 -12.02 -4.04
CA VAL A 102 7.38 -11.41 -3.43
C VAL A 102 8.37 -12.51 -3.09
N ARG A 103 9.61 -12.44 -3.61
CA ARG A 103 10.70 -13.32 -3.17
C ARG A 103 11.63 -12.54 -2.27
N VAL A 104 11.92 -13.11 -1.10
CA VAL A 104 12.85 -12.52 -0.13
C VAL A 104 14.16 -13.28 -0.08
N LEU A 105 15.21 -12.57 0.30
CA LEU A 105 16.59 -13.05 0.30
C LEU A 105 16.90 -13.92 1.52
N ALA A 106 16.10 -13.88 2.58
CA ALA A 106 16.31 -14.66 3.80
C ALA A 106 15.49 -15.97 3.83
N ALA A 107 15.88 -16.89 4.70
CA ALA A 107 15.13 -18.11 5.00
C ALA A 107 13.98 -17.80 5.97
N ARG A 108 12.92 -18.62 5.95
CA ARG A 108 11.69 -18.41 6.75
C ARG A 108 11.91 -18.11 8.23
N ASP A 109 12.86 -18.80 8.86
CA ASP A 109 12.98 -18.81 10.32
C ASP A 109 13.41 -17.44 10.89
N ASP A 110 14.04 -16.58 10.08
CA ASP A 110 14.55 -15.26 10.50
C ASP A 110 13.80 -14.07 9.87
N LEU A 111 12.72 -14.32 9.13
CA LEU A 111 12.08 -13.31 8.29
C LEU A 111 11.05 -12.44 9.01
N LEU A 112 10.24 -13.04 9.89
CA LEU A 112 9.09 -12.37 10.49
C LEU A 112 9.50 -11.73 11.82
N GLN A 113 9.54 -10.40 11.83
CA GLN A 113 9.81 -9.58 13.01
C GLN A 113 8.50 -8.95 13.48
N ARG A 114 8.41 -8.53 14.74
CA ARG A 114 7.29 -7.66 15.14
C ARG A 114 7.55 -6.27 14.59
N GLN A 115 6.48 -5.60 14.15
CA GLN A 115 6.57 -4.24 13.62
C GLN A 115 7.30 -3.27 14.59
N THR A 116 7.11 -3.47 15.88
CA THR A 116 7.68 -2.65 16.96
C THR A 116 9.17 -2.90 17.21
N ASP A 117 9.75 -3.98 16.70
CA ASP A 117 11.16 -4.34 16.92
C ASP A 117 12.14 -3.38 16.22
N SER A 118 11.65 -2.59 15.26
CA SER A 118 12.42 -1.57 14.56
C SER A 118 11.66 -0.25 14.63
N PRO A 119 11.86 0.61 15.65
CA PRO A 119 11.20 1.91 15.70
C PRO A 119 11.69 2.84 14.57
N PRO A 120 10.86 3.79 14.10
CA PRO A 120 11.29 4.81 13.12
C PRO A 120 12.38 5.70 13.73
N ALA A 121 13.22 6.30 12.87
CA ALA A 121 14.26 7.21 13.32
C ALA A 121 13.66 8.52 13.87
N PRO A 122 14.42 9.34 14.63
CA PRO A 122 13.92 10.62 15.12
C PRO A 122 13.40 11.52 13.99
N GLY A 123 12.16 11.97 14.13
CA GLY A 123 11.48 12.82 13.13
C GLY A 123 10.75 12.05 12.02
N GLU A 124 10.97 10.74 11.91
CA GLU A 124 10.20 9.88 11.01
C GLU A 124 8.90 9.43 11.69
N VAL A 125 7.84 9.30 10.90
CA VAL A 125 6.55 8.80 11.38
C VAL A 125 6.15 7.55 10.61
N ARG A 126 5.93 6.47 11.34
CA ARG A 126 5.40 5.23 10.78
C ARG A 126 3.90 5.34 10.50
N ARG A 127 3.51 4.91 9.31
CA ARG A 127 2.12 4.81 8.84
C ARG A 127 1.89 3.45 8.19
N ARG A 128 0.63 3.08 8.01
CA ARG A 128 0.25 1.95 7.16
C ARG A 128 -0.37 2.45 5.87
N LEU A 129 -0.21 1.68 4.79
CA LEU A 129 -0.90 1.95 3.54
C LEU A 129 -2.41 2.00 3.77
N ASN A 130 -2.98 1.11 4.60
CA ASN A 130 -4.39 1.19 4.93
C ASN A 130 -4.82 2.54 5.54
N ASP A 131 -3.97 3.22 6.31
CA ASP A 131 -4.29 4.55 6.86
C ASP A 131 -4.39 5.59 5.74
N VAL A 132 -3.48 5.53 4.77
CA VAL A 132 -3.50 6.37 3.56
C VAL A 132 -4.78 6.14 2.76
N LEU A 133 -5.21 4.89 2.62
CA LEU A 133 -6.43 4.53 1.88
C LEU A 133 -7.73 5.01 2.56
N GLN A 134 -7.67 5.45 3.82
CA GLN A 134 -8.82 6.09 4.48
C GLN A 134 -8.91 7.59 4.18
N LEU A 135 -7.86 8.20 3.64
CA LEU A 135 -7.79 9.65 3.42
C LEU A 135 -8.82 10.12 2.39
N GLU A 136 -9.47 11.23 2.73
CA GLU A 136 -10.30 12.01 1.84
C GLU A 136 -9.48 13.12 1.19
N ALA A 137 -9.48 13.16 -0.14
CA ALA A 137 -8.81 14.20 -0.90
C ALA A 137 -9.71 15.43 -1.01
N ARG A 138 -9.19 16.59 -0.63
CA ARG A 138 -9.91 17.87 -0.67
C ARG A 138 -9.13 18.94 -1.41
N ALA A 139 -9.82 19.82 -2.12
CA ALA A 139 -9.24 21.04 -2.65
C ALA A 139 -8.95 22.05 -1.50
N PRO A 140 -8.14 23.09 -1.73
CA PRO A 140 -7.79 24.06 -0.69
C PRO A 140 -9.00 24.89 -0.19
N ASP A 141 -10.06 24.98 -1.00
CA ASP A 141 -11.34 25.59 -0.62
C ASP A 141 -12.27 24.65 0.18
N GLY A 142 -11.82 23.41 0.43
CA GLY A 142 -12.55 22.38 1.16
C GLY A 142 -13.44 21.49 0.29
N GLU A 143 -13.53 21.72 -1.03
CA GLU A 143 -14.30 20.85 -1.94
C GLU A 143 -13.78 19.41 -1.86
N ARG A 144 -14.70 18.45 -1.76
CA ARG A 144 -14.36 17.02 -1.73
C ARG A 144 -14.07 16.51 -3.14
N LEU A 145 -12.80 16.20 -3.41
CA LEU A 145 -12.33 15.69 -4.70
C LEU A 145 -12.51 14.16 -4.82
N GLY A 146 -12.39 13.43 -3.71
CA GLY A 146 -12.52 11.97 -3.70
C GLY A 146 -11.89 11.33 -2.48
N ARG A 147 -11.50 10.07 -2.60
CA ARG A 147 -10.71 9.32 -1.59
C ARG A 147 -9.46 8.77 -2.25
N VAL A 148 -8.43 8.56 -1.45
CA VAL A 148 -7.23 7.85 -1.91
C VAL A 148 -7.59 6.38 -2.12
N LEU A 149 -7.31 5.88 -3.32
CA LEU A 149 -7.60 4.52 -3.76
C LEU A 149 -6.35 3.65 -3.81
N ASP A 150 -5.20 4.26 -4.09
CA ASP A 150 -3.89 3.64 -4.16
C ASP A 150 -2.78 4.68 -3.99
N VAL A 151 -1.56 4.21 -3.73
CA VAL A 151 -0.32 5.00 -3.71
C VAL A 151 0.56 4.51 -4.84
N ARG A 152 0.91 5.41 -5.77
CA ARG A 152 1.89 5.11 -6.82
C ARG A 152 3.28 5.18 -6.23
N LEU A 153 4.02 4.09 -6.38
CA LEU A 153 5.38 3.90 -5.88
C LEU A 153 6.36 3.87 -7.04
N ARG A 154 7.58 4.35 -6.80
CA ARG A 154 8.69 4.30 -7.74
C ARG A 154 9.88 3.60 -7.10
N ALA A 155 10.45 2.64 -7.81
CA ALA A 155 11.71 2.01 -7.40
C ALA A 155 12.90 2.94 -7.66
N VAL A 156 13.53 3.43 -6.59
CA VAL A 156 14.70 4.31 -6.65
C VAL A 156 16.02 3.55 -6.49
N ARG A 157 15.98 2.37 -5.86
CA ARG A 157 17.10 1.45 -5.73
C ARG A 157 16.59 0.01 -5.77
N ARG A 158 17.38 -0.93 -6.33
CA ARG A 158 17.00 -2.35 -6.42
C ARG A 158 17.55 -3.20 -5.28
N GLU A 159 18.79 -2.93 -4.87
CA GLU A 159 19.50 -3.75 -3.88
C GLU A 159 20.24 -2.85 -2.88
N PRO A 160 19.80 -2.79 -1.61
CA PRO A 160 18.49 -3.25 -1.15
C PRO A 160 17.36 -2.49 -1.88
N LEU A 161 16.19 -3.12 -2.02
CA LEU A 161 15.04 -2.52 -2.68
C LEU A 161 14.58 -1.29 -1.90
N GLN A 162 14.42 -0.18 -2.61
CA GLN A 162 13.89 1.07 -2.08
C GLN A 162 12.77 1.58 -2.96
N LEU A 163 11.59 1.76 -2.37
CA LEU A 163 10.38 2.26 -3.02
C LEU A 163 9.92 3.54 -2.35
N LEU A 164 9.78 4.62 -3.13
CA LEU A 164 9.23 5.89 -2.65
C LEU A 164 7.85 6.12 -3.24
N ALA A 165 6.95 6.72 -2.46
CA ALA A 165 5.69 7.24 -2.98
C ALA A 165 5.97 8.40 -3.92
N GLU A 166 5.45 8.27 -5.14
CA GLU A 166 5.53 9.28 -6.18
C GLU A 166 4.26 10.13 -6.24
N GLY A 167 3.12 9.53 -5.93
CA GLY A 167 1.83 10.22 -5.90
C GLY A 167 0.67 9.35 -5.42
N LEU A 168 -0.51 9.97 -5.37
CA LEU A 168 -1.74 9.34 -4.90
C LEU A 168 -2.69 9.13 -6.08
N VAL A 169 -3.39 8.01 -6.06
CA VAL A 169 -4.52 7.75 -6.95
C VAL A 169 -5.79 8.11 -6.20
N ILE A 170 -6.54 9.09 -6.68
CA ILE A 170 -7.78 9.59 -6.06
C ILE A 170 -8.97 9.16 -6.90
N GLY A 171 -10.08 8.81 -6.27
CA GLY A 171 -11.34 8.65 -7.00
C GLY A 171 -12.56 8.53 -6.09
N ARG A 172 -13.71 8.24 -6.69
CA ARG A 172 -15.01 8.19 -5.99
C ARG A 172 -15.37 6.80 -5.44
N GLY A 173 -14.52 5.79 -5.63
CA GLY A 173 -14.74 4.39 -5.26
C GLY A 173 -14.26 4.02 -3.84
N ARG A 174 -14.33 2.72 -3.51
CA ARG A 174 -13.67 2.14 -2.31
C ARG A 174 -12.26 1.64 -2.67
N PRO A 175 -11.27 1.77 -1.78
CA PRO A 175 -9.97 1.13 -1.94
C PRO A 175 -10.12 -0.38 -2.22
N GLY A 176 -9.36 -0.92 -3.17
CA GLY A 176 -9.44 -2.33 -3.56
C GLY A 176 -10.64 -2.73 -4.43
N GLY A 177 -11.52 -1.80 -4.82
CA GLY A 177 -12.60 -2.08 -5.79
C GLY A 177 -12.15 -2.34 -7.23
N TYR A 178 -10.84 -2.19 -7.50
CA TYR A 178 -10.21 -2.32 -8.82
C TYR A 178 -9.49 -3.68 -8.98
N LEU A 179 -10.03 -4.73 -8.36
CA LEU A 179 -9.49 -6.10 -8.35
C LEU A 179 -8.99 -6.56 -9.72
N GLY A 180 -7.67 -6.70 -9.87
CA GLY A 180 -6.98 -7.71 -10.69
C GLY A 180 -7.22 -7.77 -12.20
N TYR A 181 -8.09 -6.94 -12.78
CA TYR A 181 -8.43 -6.95 -14.21
C TYR A 181 -7.47 -6.11 -15.07
N ASP A 182 -6.57 -5.32 -14.49
CA ASP A 182 -5.54 -4.54 -15.20
C ASP A 182 -4.37 -5.39 -15.74
N ARG A 183 -4.58 -6.71 -15.88
CA ARG A 183 -3.58 -7.62 -16.46
C ARG A 183 -3.66 -7.54 -17.98
N GLU A 184 -2.63 -6.92 -18.56
CA GLU A 184 -2.27 -6.88 -20.00
C GLU A 184 -3.20 -6.06 -20.92
N PRO A 185 -2.69 -5.00 -21.58
CA PRO A 185 -3.37 -4.35 -22.70
C PRO A 185 -3.52 -5.25 -23.94
N GLN A 186 -2.97 -6.47 -23.92
CA GLN A 186 -3.05 -7.43 -25.00
C GLN A 186 -4.03 -8.55 -24.64
N GLN A 187 -5.28 -8.37 -25.07
CA GLN A 187 -6.39 -9.35 -25.12
C GLN A 187 -7.44 -9.32 -23.98
N GLY A 188 -8.11 -8.18 -23.80
CA GLY A 188 -9.41 -8.11 -23.11
C GLY A 188 -10.59 -7.98 -24.09
N PRO A 189 -11.71 -8.70 -23.93
CA PRO A 189 -12.94 -8.46 -24.71
C PRO A 189 -13.37 -6.99 -24.60
N TRP A 190 -13.76 -6.34 -25.70
CA TRP A 190 -14.08 -4.90 -25.75
C TRP A 190 -15.05 -4.40 -24.65
N LEU A 191 -15.93 -5.27 -24.14
CA LEU A 191 -16.82 -5.02 -23.02
C LEU A 191 -16.09 -4.76 -21.69
N LEU A 192 -14.99 -5.48 -21.41
CA LEU A 192 -14.18 -5.30 -20.22
C LEU A 192 -13.45 -3.95 -20.26
N ASN A 193 -12.84 -3.59 -21.39
CA ASN A 193 -12.18 -2.30 -21.58
C ASN A 193 -13.15 -1.12 -21.40
N ARG A 194 -14.41 -1.28 -21.82
CA ARG A 194 -15.44 -0.24 -21.62
C ARG A 194 -15.85 -0.10 -20.16
N LEU A 195 -15.88 -1.20 -19.41
CA LEU A 195 -16.17 -1.20 -17.98
C LEU A 195 -15.00 -0.62 -17.16
N VAL A 196 -13.77 -1.03 -17.45
CA VAL A 196 -12.53 -0.47 -16.87
C VAL A 196 -12.44 1.03 -17.17
N ARG A 197 -12.59 1.48 -18.42
CA ARG A 197 -12.62 2.93 -18.74
C ARG A 197 -13.75 3.68 -18.04
N ARG A 198 -14.94 3.06 -17.90
CA ARG A 198 -16.09 3.67 -17.20
C ARG A 198 -15.87 3.79 -15.69
N ILE A 199 -15.02 2.93 -15.13
CA ILE A 199 -14.61 2.91 -13.72
C ILE A 199 -13.43 3.87 -13.50
N HIS A 200 -12.42 3.87 -14.37
CA HIS A 200 -11.24 4.75 -14.31
C HIS A 200 -11.50 6.21 -14.71
N ARG A 201 -12.57 6.52 -15.47
CA ARG A 201 -12.90 7.92 -15.84
C ARG A 201 -13.15 8.85 -14.65
N HIS A 202 -13.32 8.28 -13.46
CA HIS A 202 -13.60 8.99 -12.21
C HIS A 202 -12.44 8.89 -11.21
N SER A 203 -11.29 8.43 -11.69
CA SER A 203 -10.06 8.38 -10.93
C SER A 203 -9.02 9.29 -11.57
N ALA A 204 -8.22 9.91 -10.73
CA ALA A 204 -7.17 10.83 -11.12
C ALA A 204 -5.90 10.54 -10.33
N TYR A 205 -4.77 10.97 -10.87
CA TYR A 205 -3.46 10.90 -10.24
C TYR A 205 -3.07 12.29 -9.75
N VAL A 206 -2.41 12.36 -8.59
CA VAL A 206 -1.79 13.59 -8.09
C VAL A 206 -0.37 13.27 -7.63
N PRO A 207 0.65 14.00 -8.11
CA PRO A 207 2.01 13.88 -7.59
C PRO A 207 2.06 14.19 -6.09
N LEU A 208 2.90 13.50 -5.33
CA LEU A 208 2.97 13.70 -3.87
C LEU A 208 3.39 15.13 -3.51
N HIS A 209 4.25 15.76 -4.32
CA HIS A 209 4.68 17.15 -4.12
C HIS A 209 3.56 18.18 -4.34
N ASP A 210 2.49 17.79 -5.03
CA ASP A 210 1.28 18.58 -5.25
C ASP A 210 0.24 18.39 -4.13
N THR A 211 0.58 17.64 -3.09
CA THR A 211 -0.25 17.48 -1.88
C THR A 211 0.20 18.44 -0.77
N GLY A 212 -0.78 18.94 -0.03
CA GLY A 212 -0.55 19.64 1.24
C GLY A 212 -0.21 18.67 2.37
N PRO A 213 0.04 19.19 3.59
CA PRO A 213 0.15 18.36 4.78
C PRO A 213 -1.08 17.46 4.94
N THR A 214 -0.86 16.22 5.33
CA THR A 214 -1.95 15.28 5.62
C THR A 214 -2.40 15.46 7.07
N ASP A 215 -3.70 15.74 7.25
CA ASP A 215 -4.35 15.67 8.55
C ASP A 215 -4.77 14.22 8.81
N TRP A 216 -3.91 13.50 9.50
CA TRP A 216 -4.11 12.08 9.80
C TRP A 216 -5.24 11.83 10.82
N GLU A 217 -5.54 12.81 11.68
CA GLU A 217 -6.62 12.70 12.66
C GLU A 217 -7.98 12.90 11.99
N ALA A 218 -8.09 13.92 11.14
CA ALA A 218 -9.30 14.16 10.34
C ALA A 218 -9.41 13.22 9.13
N GLN A 219 -8.36 12.46 8.82
CA GLN A 219 -8.23 11.61 7.64
C GLN A 219 -8.43 12.40 6.33
N VAL A 220 -7.76 13.54 6.21
CA VAL A 220 -7.85 14.43 5.06
C VAL A 220 -6.47 14.71 4.48
N VAL A 221 -6.37 14.69 3.16
CA VAL A 221 -5.21 15.22 2.42
C VAL A 221 -5.67 16.35 1.51
N GLU A 222 -5.01 17.49 1.63
CA GLU A 222 -5.25 18.64 0.75
C GLU A 222 -4.52 18.45 -0.58
N ILE A 223 -5.19 18.73 -1.69
CA ILE A 223 -4.65 18.66 -3.05
C ILE A 223 -4.47 20.08 -3.57
N ARG A 224 -3.22 20.45 -3.85
CA ARG A 224 -2.83 21.81 -4.26
C ARG A 224 -2.55 21.91 -5.74
N GLY A 225 -2.12 20.81 -6.35
CA GLY A 225 -1.84 20.73 -7.79
C GLY A 225 -3.02 20.17 -8.60
N PRO A 226 -2.84 20.06 -9.93
CA PRO A 226 -3.86 19.55 -10.82
C PRO A 226 -4.08 18.04 -10.63
N LEU A 227 -5.32 17.60 -10.83
CA LEU A 227 -5.65 16.20 -10.97
C LEU A 227 -5.30 15.73 -12.39
N LEU A 228 -4.34 14.82 -12.50
CA LEU A 228 -3.84 14.28 -13.76
C LEU A 228 -4.61 13.01 -14.14
N PRO A 229 -4.67 12.64 -15.45
CA PRO A 229 -5.12 11.32 -15.86
C PRO A 229 -4.25 10.20 -15.28
N LEU A 230 -4.83 9.03 -15.01
CA LEU A 230 -4.10 7.88 -14.42
C LEU A 230 -2.96 7.32 -15.28
N ASP A 231 -3.04 7.51 -16.59
CA ASP A 231 -2.03 7.07 -17.56
C ASP A 231 -0.77 7.95 -17.53
N HIS A 232 -0.70 8.94 -16.62
CA HIS A 232 0.50 9.75 -16.44
C HIS A 232 1.64 8.89 -15.86
N PRO A 233 2.82 8.88 -16.50
CA PRO A 233 4.00 8.19 -16.01
C PRO A 233 4.48 8.78 -14.68
#